data_AF-A0A935U9X7-F1
#
_entry.id   AF-A0A935U9X7-F1
#
_cell.length_a   1.000
_cell.length_b   1.000
_cell.length_c   1.000
_cell.angle_alpha   90.00
_cell.angle_beta   90.00
_cell.angle_gamma   90.00
#
_symmetry.space_group_name_H-M   'P 1'
#
loop_
_entity.id
_entity.type
_entity.pdbx_description
1 polymer ?
#
loop_
_entity_poly.entity_id
_entity_poly.type
_entity_poly.pdbx_seq_one_letter_code
_entity_poly.pdbx_strand_id
1 'polypeptide(L)'
;MGTHAFLAVGNLLGVAWGELSRTQDIDFAHAGNDISLALPASLHIETRSARESLESGFLPVTGFRPRDETATFASRIDKSLRVDFLAPAVGARRAVFRHDGLGVNLQPLAFIEYLLEDVDQAAVLSALGSALVNIPDPGRYALHKLLVYAERLGRNPLKANKDLRQAAALIEVLGEFRRESVLRLWQDLLDRGPGRWAGGTRARKGIAGLKSLTPGCRCPRTGPPGPPPPPPGPPPPPPRAPPAGRAGGR
;
A
#
# COMPACT_ATOMS: atom_id res chain seq x y z
N MET A 1 -8.28 -3.09 -1.41
CA MET A 1 -7.58 -1.92 -0.80
C MET A 1 -7.68 -2.00 0.73
N GLY A 2 -6.98 -1.14 1.47
CA GLY A 2 -7.08 -1.08 2.94
C GLY A 2 -6.44 -2.27 3.66
N THR A 3 -6.84 -2.57 4.89
CA THR A 3 -6.19 -3.61 5.72
C THR A 3 -6.20 -4.98 5.05
N HIS A 4 -7.27 -5.36 4.34
CA HIS A 4 -7.31 -6.60 3.55
C HIS A 4 -6.21 -6.67 2.48
N ALA A 5 -5.92 -5.57 1.78
CA ALA A 5 -4.83 -5.52 0.81
C ALA A 5 -3.46 -5.62 1.50
N PHE A 6 -3.29 -4.99 2.68
CA PHE A 6 -2.06 -5.12 3.46
C PHE A 6 -1.78 -6.56 3.88
N LEU A 7 -2.81 -7.30 4.32
CA LEU A 7 -2.67 -8.73 4.64
C LEU A 7 -2.33 -9.56 3.40
N ALA A 8 -3.00 -9.31 2.27
CA ALA A 8 -2.72 -9.99 1.00
C ALA A 8 -1.29 -9.71 0.49
N VAL A 9 -0.79 -8.47 0.65
CA VAL A 9 0.60 -8.13 0.37
C VAL A 9 1.55 -8.94 1.26
N GLY A 10 1.22 -9.14 2.54
CA GLY A 10 2.00 -10.02 3.43
C GLY A 10 2.14 -11.43 2.86
N ASN A 11 1.03 -12.01 2.38
CA ASN A 11 1.04 -13.33 1.73
C ASN A 11 1.94 -13.33 0.49
N LEU A 12 1.87 -12.30 -0.36
CA LEU A 12 2.73 -12.17 -1.54
C LEU A 12 4.22 -12.08 -1.18
N LEU A 13 4.55 -11.37 -0.11
CA LEU A 13 5.93 -11.17 0.34
C LEU A 13 6.47 -12.32 1.20
N GLY A 14 5.65 -13.32 1.53
CA GLY A 14 6.01 -14.38 2.47
C GLY A 14 6.18 -13.87 3.90
N VAL A 15 5.55 -12.75 4.25
CA VAL A 15 5.67 -12.10 5.57
C VAL A 15 4.37 -12.25 6.35
N ALA A 16 4.50 -12.85 7.54
CA ALA A 16 3.48 -12.71 8.56
C ALA A 16 3.77 -11.44 9.36
N TRP A 17 2.81 -10.53 9.45
CA TRP A 17 2.99 -9.23 10.10
C TRP A 17 3.19 -9.30 11.64
N GLY A 18 3.31 -10.51 12.23
CA GLY A 18 3.94 -10.75 13.54
C GLY A 18 3.40 -9.93 14.72
N GLU A 19 4.28 -9.55 15.66
CA GLU A 19 4.02 -8.76 16.90
C GLU A 19 3.28 -7.40 16.70
N LEU A 20 3.09 -6.91 15.47
CA LEU A 20 2.14 -5.84 15.15
C LEU A 20 0.67 -6.29 15.26
N SER A 21 0.43 -7.59 15.46
CA SER A 21 -0.87 -8.23 15.68
C SER A 21 -1.13 -8.63 17.15
N ARG A 22 -0.14 -8.54 18.04
CA ARG A 22 -0.25 -8.98 19.46
C ARG A 22 -0.05 -7.87 20.51
N THR A 23 0.52 -6.71 20.15
CA THR A 23 0.77 -5.62 21.10
C THR A 23 -0.36 -4.60 21.10
N GLN A 24 -1.35 -4.73 21.99
CA GLN A 24 -2.48 -3.80 22.32
C GLN A 24 -3.31 -3.17 21.16
N ASP A 25 -2.89 -3.28 19.90
CA ASP A 25 -3.48 -2.71 18.70
C ASP A 25 -4.07 -3.87 17.88
N ILE A 26 -5.25 -4.33 18.31
CA ILE A 26 -6.13 -5.31 17.63
C ILE A 26 -6.45 -4.92 16.16
N ASP A 27 -6.09 -3.71 15.74
CA ASP A 27 -6.38 -3.12 14.43
C ASP A 27 -5.61 -3.69 13.23
N PHE A 28 -4.43 -4.32 13.40
CA PHE A 28 -3.68 -4.93 12.28
C PHE A 28 -4.04 -6.38 12.04
N ALA A 29 -4.33 -7.12 13.11
CA ALA A 29 -4.63 -8.55 13.10
C ALA A 29 -6.02 -8.86 12.50
N HIS A 30 -6.93 -7.90 12.62
CA HIS A 30 -8.24 -7.98 12.03
C HIS A 30 -8.31 -6.92 10.94
N ALA A 31 -8.23 -7.35 9.68
CA ALA A 31 -8.98 -6.61 8.68
C ALA A 31 -10.42 -6.69 9.17
N GLY A 32 -10.90 -5.62 9.80
CA GLY A 32 -12.28 -5.55 10.27
C GLY A 32 -13.22 -5.92 9.13
N ASN A 33 -14.50 -6.03 9.41
CA ASN A 33 -15.44 -6.54 8.43
C ASN A 33 -15.72 -5.55 7.26
N ASP A 34 -14.85 -4.55 7.02
CA ASP A 34 -14.91 -3.63 5.90
C ASP A 34 -13.96 -4.07 4.76
N ILE A 35 -14.53 -4.35 3.59
CA ILE A 35 -13.81 -4.68 2.34
C ILE A 35 -13.89 -3.48 1.40
N SER A 36 -12.76 -2.91 1.01
CA SER A 36 -12.73 -1.81 0.05
C SER A 36 -12.24 -2.25 -1.32
N LEU A 37 -13.09 -2.08 -2.34
CA LEU A 37 -12.81 -2.38 -3.74
C LEU A 37 -12.59 -1.07 -4.50
N ALA A 38 -11.40 -0.91 -5.08
CA ALA A 38 -11.14 0.21 -5.98
C ALA A 38 -11.36 -0.24 -7.42
N LEU A 39 -12.08 0.58 -8.17
CA LEU A 39 -12.48 0.29 -9.53
C LEU A 39 -12.00 1.42 -10.44
N PRO A 40 -11.42 1.11 -11.61
CA PRO A 40 -11.16 2.12 -12.60
C PRO A 40 -12.49 2.65 -13.13
N ALA A 41 -12.57 3.96 -13.37
CA ALA A 41 -13.79 4.61 -13.84
C ALA A 41 -14.22 4.18 -15.26
N SER A 42 -13.37 3.44 -15.97
CA SER A 42 -13.60 2.90 -17.31
C SER A 42 -13.94 1.41 -17.32
N LEU A 43 -14.18 0.79 -16.16
CA LEU A 43 -14.48 -0.64 -16.07
C LEU A 43 -15.86 -0.94 -16.67
N HIS A 44 -15.91 -1.73 -17.74
CA HIS A 44 -17.15 -2.22 -18.32
C HIS A 44 -17.34 -3.70 -17.99
N ILE A 45 -18.32 -4.03 -17.14
CA ILE A 45 -18.76 -5.39 -16.85
C ILE A 45 -20.25 -5.47 -17.18
N GLU A 46 -20.70 -6.59 -17.76
CA GLU A 46 -22.14 -6.82 -17.99
C GLU A 46 -22.88 -6.89 -16.64
N THR A 47 -23.71 -5.88 -16.37
CA THR A 47 -24.06 -5.43 -15.01
C THR A 47 -25.21 -6.15 -14.33
N ARG A 48 -26.09 -6.81 -15.08
CA ARG A 48 -27.34 -7.31 -14.50
C ARG A 48 -27.09 -8.41 -13.48
N SER A 49 -26.35 -9.46 -13.87
CA SER A 49 -26.07 -10.61 -13.01
C SER A 49 -25.21 -10.27 -11.81
N ALA A 50 -24.18 -9.41 -11.98
CA ALA A 50 -23.30 -8.99 -10.90
C ALA A 50 -24.03 -8.13 -9.86
N ARG A 51 -24.90 -7.21 -10.30
CA ARG A 51 -25.72 -6.39 -9.40
C ARG A 51 -26.75 -7.22 -8.65
N GLU A 52 -27.48 -8.10 -9.34
CA GLU A 52 -28.45 -9.02 -8.73
C GLU A 52 -27.77 -9.93 -7.70
N SER A 53 -26.58 -10.45 -8.02
CA SER A 53 -25.78 -11.25 -7.09
C SER A 53 -25.37 -10.45 -5.86
N LEU A 54 -24.93 -9.19 -6.02
CA LEU A 54 -24.60 -8.31 -4.90
C LEU A 54 -25.85 -8.01 -4.05
N GLU A 55 -26.97 -7.63 -4.66
CA GLU A 55 -28.22 -7.29 -3.97
C GLU A 55 -28.88 -8.51 -3.27
N SER A 56 -28.56 -9.73 -3.71
CA SER A 56 -29.00 -10.96 -3.04
C SER A 56 -28.35 -11.14 -1.67
N GLY A 57 -27.09 -10.74 -1.52
CA GLY A 57 -26.31 -10.90 -0.29
C GLY A 57 -26.12 -9.61 0.52
N PHE A 58 -26.26 -8.44 -0.10
CA PHE A 58 -25.91 -7.14 0.48
C PHE A 58 -27.01 -6.10 0.24
N LEU A 59 -27.09 -5.11 1.13
CA LEU A 59 -28.00 -3.97 1.06
C LEU A 59 -27.22 -2.65 1.12
N PRO A 60 -27.59 -1.63 0.33
CA PRO A 60 -26.96 -0.33 0.40
C PRO A 60 -27.15 0.29 1.79
N VAL A 61 -26.08 0.82 2.38
CA VAL A 61 -26.12 1.55 3.65
C VAL A 61 -26.62 2.95 3.38
N THR A 62 -27.94 3.14 3.43
CA THR A 62 -28.58 4.44 3.17
C THR A 62 -28.23 5.46 4.24
N GLY A 63 -27.92 6.68 3.82
CA GLY A 63 -27.76 7.81 4.75
C GLY A 63 -29.09 8.24 5.38
N PHE A 64 -29.02 9.25 6.24
CA PHE A 64 -30.17 9.75 6.99
C PHE A 64 -31.15 10.57 6.13
N ARG A 65 -30.72 11.07 4.97
CA ARG A 65 -31.59 11.87 4.09
C ARG A 65 -32.16 11.01 2.95
N PRO A 66 -33.44 11.22 2.59
CA PRO A 66 -33.99 10.65 1.37
C PRO A 66 -33.13 11.10 0.17
N ARG A 67 -32.62 10.13 -0.61
CA ARG A 67 -31.67 10.29 -1.75
C ARG A 67 -30.17 10.37 -1.41
N ASP A 68 -29.74 10.04 -0.19
CA ASP A 68 -28.30 9.87 0.07
C ASP A 68 -27.74 8.70 -0.76
N GLU A 69 -26.93 9.03 -1.76
CA GLU A 69 -26.18 8.04 -2.54
C GLU A 69 -25.05 7.46 -1.69
N THR A 70 -25.09 6.15 -1.47
CA THR A 70 -24.06 5.43 -0.73
C THR A 70 -23.23 4.57 -1.66
N ALA A 71 -21.92 4.56 -1.44
CA ALA A 71 -20.99 3.64 -2.08
C ALA A 71 -20.69 2.41 -1.18
N THR A 72 -21.40 2.29 -0.05
CA THR A 72 -21.19 1.25 0.94
C THR A 72 -22.38 0.31 0.99
N PHE A 73 -22.10 -0.99 0.99
CA PHE A 73 -23.08 -2.07 1.05
C PHE A 73 -22.81 -2.95 2.27
N ALA A 74 -23.82 -3.25 3.09
CA ALA A 74 -23.69 -4.14 4.24
C ALA A 74 -24.30 -5.51 3.94
N SER A 75 -23.69 -6.59 4.43
CA SER A 75 -24.21 -7.94 4.26
C SER A 75 -25.54 -8.09 5.00
N ARG A 76 -26.45 -8.86 4.38
CA ARG A 76 -27.76 -9.20 4.94
C ARG A 76 -27.66 -10.19 6.10
N ILE A 77 -26.60 -11.01 6.09
CA ILE A 77 -26.37 -12.06 7.10
C ILE A 77 -25.55 -11.48 8.26
N ASP A 78 -24.43 -10.84 7.94
CA ASP A 78 -23.56 -10.20 8.91
C ASP A 78 -23.52 -8.68 8.67
N LYS A 79 -24.30 -7.93 9.44
CA LYS A 79 -24.38 -6.45 9.29
C LYS A 79 -23.07 -5.73 9.59
N SER A 80 -22.12 -6.41 10.23
CA SER A 80 -20.79 -5.85 10.43
C SER A 80 -19.93 -5.95 9.17
N LEU A 81 -20.21 -6.90 8.27
CA LEU A 81 -19.56 -7.02 6.96
C LEU A 81 -20.07 -5.96 6.00
N ARG A 82 -19.16 -5.10 5.54
CA ARG A 82 -19.41 -4.00 4.62
C ARG A 82 -18.46 -4.05 3.44
N VAL A 83 -18.94 -3.59 2.30
CA VAL A 83 -18.18 -3.45 1.06
C VAL A 83 -18.27 -1.99 0.61
N ASP A 84 -17.12 -1.34 0.49
CA ASP A 84 -16.98 0.01 -0.03
C ASP A 84 -16.48 -0.01 -1.48
N PHE A 85 -17.21 0.65 -2.38
CA PHE A 85 -16.79 0.84 -3.76
C PHE A 85 -16.15 2.21 -3.95
N LEU A 86 -14.90 2.21 -4.40
CA LEU A 86 -14.04 3.39 -4.47
C LEU A 86 -13.62 3.67 -5.91
N ALA A 87 -13.48 4.95 -6.24
CA ALA A 87 -12.95 5.41 -7.52
C ALA A 87 -11.84 6.46 -7.31
N PRO A 88 -10.95 6.64 -8.30
CA PRO A 88 -10.08 7.80 -8.36
C PRO A 88 -10.85 9.12 -8.29
N ALA A 89 -10.35 10.07 -7.50
CA ALA A 89 -10.89 11.41 -7.49
C ALA A 89 -10.42 12.20 -8.72
N VAL A 90 -11.37 12.65 -9.55
CA VAL A 90 -11.09 13.52 -10.70
C VAL A 90 -11.36 14.97 -10.31
N GLY A 91 -10.30 15.79 -10.31
CA GLY A 91 -10.38 17.21 -9.94
C GLY A 91 -10.79 17.41 -8.48
N ALA A 92 -11.74 18.31 -8.23
CA ALA A 92 -12.28 18.57 -6.89
C ALA A 92 -13.45 17.65 -6.50
N ARG A 93 -13.84 16.69 -7.36
CA ARG A 93 -14.98 15.81 -7.08
C ARG A 93 -14.69 14.91 -5.89
N ARG A 94 -15.46 15.10 -4.83
CA ARG A 94 -15.47 14.25 -3.62
C ARG A 94 -16.82 13.59 -3.37
N ALA A 95 -17.85 14.01 -4.08
CA ALA A 95 -19.19 13.46 -3.94
C ALA A 95 -19.30 12.08 -4.60
N VAL A 96 -20.04 11.20 -3.95
CA VAL A 96 -20.45 9.89 -4.48
C VAL A 96 -21.11 10.07 -5.85
N PHE A 97 -20.94 9.09 -6.73
CA PHE A 97 -21.58 9.11 -8.04
C PHE A 97 -21.91 7.72 -8.55
N ARG A 98 -22.97 7.63 -9.34
CA ARG A 98 -23.35 6.39 -10.01
C ARG A 98 -22.39 6.03 -11.14
N HIS A 99 -21.95 4.77 -11.17
CA HIS A 99 -21.19 4.20 -12.27
C HIS A 99 -22.12 3.36 -13.14
N ASP A 100 -22.46 3.88 -14.33
CA ASP A 100 -23.47 3.28 -15.21
C ASP A 100 -23.11 1.86 -15.64
N GLY A 101 -21.83 1.62 -15.92
CA GLY A 101 -21.32 0.30 -16.32
C GLY A 101 -21.19 -0.73 -15.19
N LEU A 102 -21.59 -0.41 -13.95
CA LEU A 102 -21.62 -1.35 -12.82
C LEU A 102 -22.96 -1.32 -12.07
N GLY A 103 -23.76 -0.28 -12.27
CA GLY A 103 -25.03 -0.09 -11.56
C GLY A 103 -24.87 0.19 -10.06
N VAL A 104 -23.65 0.45 -9.58
CA VAL A 104 -23.35 0.82 -8.19
C VAL A 104 -22.85 2.25 -8.11
N ASN A 105 -22.91 2.83 -6.92
CA ASN A 105 -22.30 4.13 -6.67
C ASN A 105 -20.86 3.96 -6.19
N LEU A 106 -19.99 4.90 -6.58
CA LEU A 106 -18.59 4.92 -6.22
C LEU A 106 -18.28 6.17 -5.40
N GLN A 107 -17.46 6.01 -4.37
CA GLN A 107 -16.90 7.11 -3.59
C GLN A 107 -15.55 7.53 -4.19
N PRO A 108 -15.41 8.76 -4.74
CA PRO A 108 -14.12 9.27 -5.16
C PRO A 108 -13.21 9.48 -3.96
N LEU A 109 -12.00 8.92 -3.99
CA LEU A 109 -10.94 9.15 -3.01
C LEU A 109 -9.65 9.59 -3.71
N ALA A 110 -8.89 10.46 -3.05
CA ALA A 110 -7.59 10.90 -3.57
C ALA A 110 -6.61 9.73 -3.62
N PHE A 111 -5.73 9.75 -4.62
CA PHE A 111 -4.57 8.86 -4.74
C PHE A 111 -4.91 7.40 -5.03
N ILE A 112 -6.18 7.04 -5.23
CA ILE A 112 -6.58 5.68 -5.61
C ILE A 112 -6.00 5.32 -6.97
N GLU A 113 -5.94 6.28 -7.89
CA GLU A 113 -5.33 6.13 -9.20
C GLU A 113 -3.87 5.62 -9.11
N TYR A 114 -3.12 6.02 -8.07
CA TYR A 114 -1.76 5.55 -7.86
C TYR A 114 -1.68 4.05 -7.59
N LEU A 115 -2.70 3.50 -6.94
CA LEU A 115 -2.77 2.09 -6.55
C LEU A 115 -3.36 1.20 -7.64
N LEU A 116 -3.99 1.80 -8.66
CA LEU A 116 -4.56 1.09 -9.80
C LEU A 116 -3.55 0.92 -10.94
N GLU A 117 -2.36 1.53 -10.83
CA GLU A 117 -1.24 1.34 -11.76
C GLU A 117 -0.42 0.11 -11.37
N ASP A 118 -0.03 -0.68 -12.38
CA ASP A 118 0.86 -1.84 -12.25
C ASP A 118 0.48 -2.79 -11.09
N VAL A 119 -0.78 -3.22 -11.07
CA VAL A 119 -1.31 -4.09 -10.00
C VAL A 119 -0.64 -5.48 -10.04
N ASP A 120 -0.38 -6.02 -8.85
CA ASP A 120 0.10 -7.37 -8.60
C ASP A 120 -1.07 -8.34 -8.31
N GLN A 121 -0.78 -9.63 -8.21
CA GLN A 121 -1.74 -10.64 -7.76
C GLN A 121 -1.27 -11.31 -6.48
N ALA A 122 -2.21 -11.54 -5.56
CA ALA A 122 -1.94 -12.22 -4.30
C ALA A 122 -3.08 -13.15 -3.90
N ALA A 123 -2.75 -14.24 -3.21
CA ALA A 123 -3.73 -15.13 -2.62
C ALA A 123 -4.26 -14.52 -1.31
N VAL A 124 -5.59 -14.44 -1.20
CA VAL A 124 -6.30 -14.23 0.06
C VAL A 124 -6.79 -15.57 0.55
N LEU A 125 -6.47 -15.90 1.80
CA LEU A 125 -6.81 -17.17 2.43
C LEU A 125 -7.92 -16.94 3.45
N SER A 126 -8.86 -17.87 3.52
CA SER A 126 -9.97 -17.89 4.48
C SER A 126 -10.26 -19.34 4.90
N ALA A 127 -11.04 -19.50 5.96
CA ALA A 127 -11.52 -20.83 6.38
C ALA A 127 -12.37 -21.52 5.31
N LEU A 128 -12.98 -20.76 4.39
CA LEU A 128 -13.81 -21.27 3.30
C LEU A 128 -12.99 -21.62 2.04
N GLY A 129 -11.70 -21.30 2.02
CA GLY A 129 -10.81 -21.52 0.88
C GLY A 129 -9.97 -20.29 0.54
N SER A 130 -9.40 -20.30 -0.65
CA SER A 130 -8.51 -19.25 -1.15
C SER A 130 -9.04 -18.59 -2.41
N ALA A 131 -8.81 -17.29 -2.55
CA ALA A 131 -9.08 -16.54 -3.77
C ALA A 131 -7.83 -15.78 -4.24
N LEU A 132 -7.57 -15.80 -5.55
CA LEU A 132 -6.56 -14.92 -6.14
C LEU A 132 -7.21 -13.56 -6.40
N VAL A 133 -6.59 -12.48 -5.91
CA VAL A 133 -7.11 -11.12 -6.07
C VAL A 133 -6.02 -10.20 -6.60
N ASN A 134 -6.44 -9.18 -7.35
CA ASN A 134 -5.55 -8.10 -7.75
C ASN A 134 -5.31 -7.19 -6.53
N ILE A 135 -4.04 -6.86 -6.29
CA ILE A 135 -3.60 -5.95 -5.24
C ILE A 135 -2.70 -4.86 -5.84
N PRO A 136 -2.58 -3.69 -5.22
CA PRO A 136 -1.61 -2.70 -5.66
C PRO A 136 -0.18 -3.23 -5.53
N ASP A 137 0.76 -2.74 -6.35
CA ASP A 137 2.19 -2.94 -6.11
C ASP A 137 2.53 -2.59 -4.64
N PRO A 138 3.23 -3.46 -3.90
CA PRO A 138 3.55 -3.24 -2.49
C PRO A 138 4.25 -1.91 -2.19
N GLY A 139 5.14 -1.45 -3.10
CA GLY A 139 5.84 -0.17 -2.97
C GLY A 139 4.89 1.01 -3.14
N ARG A 140 4.03 0.98 -4.17
CA ARG A 140 2.97 1.98 -4.39
C ARG A 140 2.01 2.02 -3.21
N TYR A 141 1.65 0.85 -2.67
CA TYR A 141 0.80 0.75 -1.48
C TYR A 141 1.43 1.42 -0.25
N ALA A 142 2.70 1.16 0.02
CA ALA A 142 3.42 1.80 1.13
C ALA A 142 3.49 3.33 0.97
N LEU A 143 3.83 3.81 -0.22
CA LEU A 143 3.92 5.24 -0.51
C LEU A 143 2.56 5.94 -0.46
N HIS A 144 1.50 5.29 -0.96
CA HIS A 144 0.13 5.78 -0.84
C HIS A 144 -0.30 5.96 0.62
N LYS A 145 0.11 5.05 1.51
CA LYS A 145 -0.19 5.18 2.94
C LYS A 145 0.42 6.43 3.57
N LEU A 146 1.59 6.85 3.12
CA LEU A 146 2.20 8.13 3.51
C LEU A 146 1.36 9.33 3.05
N LEU A 147 0.77 9.27 1.84
CA LEU A 147 -0.12 10.32 1.33
C LEU A 147 -1.41 10.42 2.17
N VAL A 148 -2.04 9.26 2.42
CA VAL A 148 -3.29 9.18 3.19
C VAL A 148 -3.09 9.56 4.65
N TYR A 149 -1.94 9.22 5.25
CA TYR A 149 -1.55 9.70 6.58
C TYR A 149 -1.63 11.24 6.65
N ALA A 150 -1.03 11.94 5.67
CA ALA A 150 -1.01 13.39 5.65
C ALA A 150 -2.42 14.01 5.52
N GLU A 151 -3.35 13.33 4.84
CA GLU A 151 -4.76 13.74 4.76
C GLU A 151 -5.53 13.49 6.07
N ARG A 152 -5.18 12.43 6.80
CA ARG A 152 -5.90 11.99 8.01
C ARG A 152 -5.37 12.60 9.30
N LEU A 153 -4.13 13.09 9.33
CA LEU A 153 -3.47 13.54 10.56
C LEU A 153 -4.30 14.50 11.41
N GLY A 154 -5.01 15.45 10.79
CA GLY A 154 -5.87 16.42 11.48
C GLY A 154 -7.34 16.01 11.67
N ARG A 155 -7.79 14.90 11.06
CA ARG A 155 -9.21 14.48 11.05
C ARG A 155 -9.44 13.16 11.76
N ASN A 156 -8.49 12.24 11.68
CA ASN A 156 -8.54 10.92 12.30
C ASN A 156 -7.12 10.44 12.64
N PRO A 157 -6.54 10.92 13.76
CA PRO A 157 -5.17 10.61 14.16
C PRO A 157 -4.93 9.11 14.36
N LEU A 158 -5.92 8.37 14.87
CA LEU A 158 -5.83 6.91 15.07
C LEU A 158 -5.64 6.19 13.73
N LYS A 159 -6.49 6.49 12.73
CA LYS A 159 -6.34 5.90 11.39
C LYS A 159 -5.06 6.38 10.69
N ALA A 160 -4.63 7.62 10.93
CA ALA A 160 -3.36 8.12 10.42
C ALA A 160 -2.18 7.29 10.96
N ASN A 161 -2.09 7.10 12.27
CA ASN A 161 -1.03 6.28 12.89
C ASN A 161 -1.04 4.83 12.37
N LYS A 162 -2.24 4.26 12.15
CA LYS A 162 -2.40 2.96 11.51
C LYS A 162 -1.79 2.93 10.10
N ASP A 163 -2.13 3.91 9.26
CA ASP A 163 -1.58 4.03 7.90
C ASP A 163 -0.05 4.16 7.92
N LEU A 164 0.50 4.93 8.87
CA LEU A 164 1.94 5.14 9.01
C LEU A 164 2.69 3.85 9.38
N ARG A 165 2.17 3.06 10.31
CA ARG A 165 2.73 1.76 10.69
C ARG A 165 2.67 0.75 9.54
N GLN A 166 1.58 0.72 8.76
CA GLN A 166 1.53 -0.12 7.55
C GLN A 166 2.60 0.29 6.54
N ALA A 167 2.81 1.60 6.34
CA ALA A 167 3.86 2.10 5.47
C ALA A 167 5.25 1.71 5.99
N ALA A 168 5.50 1.83 7.30
CA ALA A 168 6.76 1.45 7.94
C ALA A 168 7.11 -0.01 7.69
N ALA A 169 6.20 -0.93 8.04
CA ALA A 169 6.41 -2.36 7.91
C ALA A 169 6.70 -2.76 6.44
N LEU A 170 6.00 -2.16 5.49
CA LEU A 170 6.24 -2.44 4.07
C LEU A 170 7.57 -1.86 3.57
N ILE A 171 7.92 -0.63 3.95
CA ILE A 171 9.18 -0.01 3.54
C ILE A 171 10.36 -0.78 4.11
N GLU A 172 10.25 -1.27 5.34
CA GLU A 172 11.27 -2.10 5.98
C GLU A 172 11.49 -3.39 5.20
N VAL A 173 10.43 -4.19 5.01
CA VAL A 173 10.47 -5.46 4.27
C VAL A 173 10.98 -5.24 2.84
N LEU A 174 10.38 -4.31 2.09
CA LEU A 174 10.80 -4.02 0.72
C LEU A 174 12.21 -3.43 0.64
N GLY A 175 12.71 -2.82 1.71
CA GLY A 175 14.07 -2.30 1.80
C GLY A 175 15.15 -3.39 1.71
N GLU A 176 14.81 -4.64 2.03
CA GLU A 176 15.74 -5.76 1.99
C GLU A 176 15.97 -6.29 0.57
N PHE A 177 14.93 -6.34 -0.27
CA PHE A 177 15.00 -7.00 -1.59
C PHE A 177 14.45 -6.19 -2.77
N ARG A 178 13.77 -5.06 -2.53
CA ARG A 178 13.19 -4.17 -3.56
C ARG A 178 13.52 -2.68 -3.38
N ARG A 179 14.59 -2.36 -2.64
CA ARG A 179 15.00 -0.98 -2.32
C ARG A 179 15.01 -0.04 -3.52
N GLU A 180 15.72 -0.40 -4.59
CA GLU A 180 15.85 0.45 -5.78
C GLU A 180 14.51 0.68 -6.47
N SER A 181 13.63 -0.33 -6.48
CA SER A 181 12.27 -0.18 -7.01
C SER A 181 11.47 0.81 -6.18
N VAL A 182 11.53 0.74 -4.84
CA VAL A 182 10.86 1.71 -3.96
C VAL A 182 11.41 3.13 -4.14
N LEU A 183 12.72 3.29 -4.35
CA LEU A 183 13.34 4.59 -4.63
C LEU A 183 12.86 5.18 -5.97
N ARG A 184 12.72 4.36 -7.01
CA ARG A 184 12.15 4.81 -8.29
C ARG A 184 10.69 5.23 -8.14
N LEU A 185 9.88 4.45 -7.43
CA LEU A 185 8.48 4.80 -7.14
C LEU A 185 8.38 6.08 -6.31
N TRP A 186 9.29 6.29 -5.37
CA TRP A 186 9.37 7.53 -4.61
C TRP A 186 9.67 8.73 -5.52
N GLN A 187 10.62 8.58 -6.45
CA GLN A 187 10.93 9.65 -7.41
C GLN A 187 9.75 9.94 -8.34
N ASP A 188 9.12 8.91 -8.90
CA ASP A 188 7.89 9.04 -9.71
C ASP A 188 6.79 9.80 -8.94
N LEU A 189 6.58 9.44 -7.67
CA LEU A 189 5.61 10.13 -6.81
C LEU A 189 5.93 11.62 -6.63
N LEU A 190 7.21 11.98 -6.47
CA LEU A 190 7.63 13.37 -6.34
C LEU A 190 7.44 14.15 -7.66
N ASP A 191 7.71 13.50 -8.78
CA ASP A 191 7.63 14.10 -10.12
C ASP A 191 6.18 14.37 -10.55
N ARG A 192 5.19 13.70 -9.94
CA ARG A 192 3.75 13.94 -10.14
C ARG A 192 3.26 15.34 -9.71
N GLY A 193 4.15 16.20 -9.21
CA GLY A 193 3.98 17.65 -9.14
C GLY A 193 2.92 18.17 -8.14
N PRO A 194 2.83 19.50 -7.97
CA PRO A 194 1.92 20.15 -7.01
C PRO A 194 0.45 20.18 -7.45
N GLY A 195 0.12 19.68 -8.65
CA GLY A 195 -1.22 19.72 -9.25
C GLY A 195 -2.26 18.86 -8.53
N ARG A 196 -2.91 17.91 -9.25
CA ARG A 196 -3.97 17.03 -8.71
C ARG A 196 -3.63 16.33 -7.38
N TRP A 197 -2.34 16.24 -7.04
CA TRP A 197 -1.84 15.36 -5.99
C TRP A 197 -1.24 16.10 -4.78
N ALA A 198 -0.71 17.31 -4.94
CA ALA A 198 0.30 17.89 -4.03
C ALA A 198 1.22 16.80 -3.41
N GLY A 199 1.59 15.82 -4.24
CA GLY A 199 2.04 14.50 -3.82
C GLY A 199 3.33 14.61 -3.03
N GLY A 200 4.27 15.40 -3.53
CA GLY A 200 5.53 15.67 -2.85
C GLY A 200 5.38 16.30 -1.46
N THR A 201 4.47 17.26 -1.27
CA THR A 201 4.26 17.88 0.05
C THR A 201 3.67 16.89 1.05
N ARG A 202 2.67 16.13 0.64
CA ARG A 202 2.01 15.11 1.48
C ARG A 202 2.96 13.94 1.79
N ALA A 203 3.67 13.45 0.78
CA ALA A 203 4.65 12.39 0.91
C ALA A 203 5.77 12.79 1.89
N ARG A 204 6.28 14.03 1.79
CA ARG A 204 7.27 14.56 2.75
C ARG A 204 6.71 14.62 4.18
N LYS A 205 5.45 15.02 4.37
CA LYS A 205 4.79 14.96 5.69
C LYS A 205 4.69 13.52 6.22
N GLY A 206 4.36 12.56 5.36
CA GLY A 206 4.35 11.15 5.71
C GLY A 206 5.73 10.63 6.13
N ILE A 207 6.77 10.95 5.37
CA ILE A 207 8.16 10.61 5.73
C ILE A 207 8.58 11.25 7.05
N ALA A 208 8.19 12.51 7.30
CA ALA A 208 8.45 13.16 8.58
C ALA A 208 7.78 12.40 9.73
N GLY A 209 6.52 11.97 9.56
CA GLY A 209 5.83 11.10 10.50
C GLY A 209 6.55 9.77 10.72
N LEU A 210 7.07 9.17 9.65
CA LEU A 210 7.75 7.87 9.71
C LEU A 210 9.01 7.94 10.57
N LYS A 211 9.79 9.03 10.41
CA LYS A 211 10.99 9.30 11.21
C LYS A 211 10.68 9.46 12.69
N SER A 212 9.56 10.07 13.05
CA SER A 212 9.13 10.20 14.44
C SER A 212 8.60 8.89 15.03
N LEU A 213 8.02 8.01 14.21
CA LEU A 213 7.57 6.67 14.64
C LEU A 213 8.74 5.69 14.84
N THR A 214 9.79 5.82 14.02
CA THR A 214 10.94 4.91 13.99
C THR A 214 12.25 5.70 13.84
N PRO A 215 12.88 6.14 14.93
CA PRO A 215 14.12 6.94 14.87
C PRO A 215 15.30 6.24 14.15
N GLY A 216 15.22 4.92 13.92
CA GLY A 216 16.25 4.11 13.26
C GLY A 216 15.93 3.65 11.82
N CYS A 217 14.73 3.91 11.28
CA CYS A 217 14.37 3.47 9.92
C CYS A 217 15.14 4.30 8.86
N ARG A 218 15.98 3.65 8.04
CA ARG A 218 16.65 4.29 6.90
C ARG A 218 15.63 4.64 5.81
N CYS A 219 14.99 5.80 5.94
CA CYS A 219 14.16 6.36 4.87
C CYS A 219 14.98 6.55 3.58
N PRO A 220 14.35 6.46 2.39
CA PRO A 220 14.86 7.07 1.16
C PRO A 220 15.36 8.48 1.45
N ARG A 221 16.66 8.72 1.29
CA ARG A 221 17.25 10.05 1.53
C ARG A 221 16.61 11.02 0.55
N THR A 222 15.96 12.06 1.07
CA THR A 222 15.33 13.14 0.29
C THR A 222 16.33 14.18 -0.22
N GLY A 223 17.53 13.76 -0.62
CA GLY A 223 18.60 14.65 -1.11
C GLY A 223 19.13 14.17 -2.46
N PRO A 224 19.79 15.05 -3.24
CA PRO A 224 20.43 14.65 -4.49
C PRO A 224 21.42 13.50 -4.24
N PRO A 225 21.61 12.59 -5.22
CA PRO A 225 22.50 11.44 -5.06
C PRO A 225 23.89 11.90 -4.62
N GLY A 226 24.41 11.29 -3.56
CA GLY A 226 25.78 11.52 -3.11
C GLY A 226 26.79 11.06 -4.16
N PRO A 227 28.03 11.56 -4.13
CA PRO A 227 29.06 11.16 -5.09
C PRO A 227 29.28 9.64 -5.05
N PRO A 228 29.59 9.01 -6.20
CA PRO A 228 29.83 7.58 -6.28
C PRO A 228 30.98 7.18 -5.33
N PRO A 229 30.94 5.96 -4.77
CA PRO A 229 32.02 5.47 -3.93
C PRO A 229 33.34 5.43 -4.71
N PRO A 230 34.49 5.68 -4.04
CA PRO A 230 35.79 5.60 -4.69
C PRO A 230 36.04 4.17 -5.22
N PRO A 231 36.78 4.02 -6.33
CA PRO A 231 37.11 2.70 -6.85
C PRO A 231 37.84 1.87 -5.80
N PRO A 232 37.65 0.54 -5.78
CA PRO A 232 38.37 -0.34 -4.87
C PRO A 232 39.88 -0.16 -5.04
N GLY A 233 40.59 -0.06 -3.92
CA GLY A 233 42.05 0.04 -3.90
C GLY A 233 42.70 -1.19 -4.52
N PRO A 234 43.97 -1.08 -4.96
CA PRO A 234 44.68 -2.18 -5.58
C PRO A 234 44.75 -3.39 -4.64
N PRO A 235 44.68 -4.63 -5.20
CA PRO A 235 44.76 -5.84 -4.39
C PRO A 235 46.10 -5.90 -3.64
N PRO A 236 46.13 -6.50 -2.44
CA PRO A 236 47.36 -6.65 -1.67
C PRO A 236 48.38 -7.49 -2.45
N PRO A 237 49.69 -7.19 -2.30
CA PRO A 237 50.73 -7.93 -2.99
C PRO A 237 50.74 -9.41 -2.54
N PRO A 238 51.09 -10.33 -3.45
CA PRO A 238 51.14 -11.75 -3.12
C PRO A 238 52.18 -12.03 -2.02
N PRO A 239 51.93 -13.05 -1.16
CA PRO A 239 52.87 -13.43 -0.12
C PRO A 239 54.22 -13.85 -0.72
N ARG A 240 55.31 -13.41 -0.08
CA ARG A 240 56.68 -13.73 -0.52
C ARG A 240 56.91 -15.24 -0.45
N ALA A 241 57.45 -15.79 -1.54
CA ALA A 241 57.84 -17.19 -1.62
C ALA A 241 58.83 -17.56 -0.50
N PRO A 242 58.70 -18.74 0.12
CA PRO A 242 59.65 -19.22 1.11
C PRO A 242 61.04 -19.42 0.48
N PRO A 243 62.13 -19.17 1.22
CA PRO A 243 63.48 -19.33 0.71
C PRO A 243 63.76 -20.78 0.32
N ALA A 244 64.37 -20.96 -0.85
CA ALA A 244 64.79 -22.26 -1.36
C ALA A 244 65.74 -22.93 -0.36
N GLY A 245 65.30 -24.08 0.18
CA GLY A 245 66.11 -24.93 1.04
C GLY A 245 67.37 -25.38 0.29
N ARG A 246 68.54 -25.15 0.90
CA ARG A 246 69.82 -25.65 0.42
C ARG A 246 69.78 -27.17 0.29
N ALA A 247 70.12 -27.65 -0.90
CA ALA A 247 70.57 -29.02 -1.12
C ALA A 247 71.79 -29.31 -0.23
N GLY A 248 71.68 -30.32 0.62
CA GLY A 248 72.79 -30.92 1.36
C GLY A 248 72.71 -32.42 1.17
N GLY A 249 73.60 -32.96 0.32
CA GLY A 249 73.75 -34.39 0.11
C GLY A 249 74.68 -35.02 1.14
N ARG A 250 74.37 -36.27 1.53
CA ARG A 250 75.20 -37.48 1.43
C ARG A 250 74.40 -38.65 1.98
#